data_AF-A0A6A4XD07-F1
#
_entry.id   AF-A0A6A4XD07-F1
#
_cell.length_a   1.000
_cell.length_b   1.000
_cell.length_c   1.000
_cell.angle_alpha   90.00
_cell.angle_beta   90.00
_cell.angle_gamma   90.00
#
_symmetry.space_group_name_H-M   'P 1'
#
loop_
_entity.id
_entity.type
_entity.pdbx_description
1 polymer ?
#
loop_
_entity_poly.entity_id
_entity_poly.type
_entity_poly.pdbx_seq_one_letter_code
_entity_poly.pdbx_strand_id
1 'polypeptide(L)'
;MSAELEWLTTTLALLGKFGASGAFSLAYVYTAELYPDSLRALGVGVASATGRVGSILAPFIADLGQGDTTLPLCIFGVAGLVSAGLTMLLPETSGQDLPTSIDEAIQFGSRLPAALQLPTPSDLVI
;
A
#
# COMPACT_ATOMS: atom_id res chain seq x y z
N MET A 1 7.98 10.02 37.06
CA MET A 1 7.69 8.74 36.37
C MET A 1 6.84 8.91 35.09
N SER A 2 6.32 10.11 34.79
CA SER A 2 5.63 10.43 33.53
C SER A 2 6.59 10.77 32.37
N ALA A 3 7.67 11.50 32.64
CA ALA A 3 8.66 11.89 31.62
C ALA A 3 9.29 10.67 30.91
N GLU A 4 9.51 9.57 31.64
CA GLU A 4 10.05 8.32 31.09
C GLU A 4 9.10 7.64 30.08
N LEU A 5 7.79 7.74 30.33
CA LEU A 5 6.78 7.20 29.43
C LEU A 5 6.59 8.09 28.19
N GLU A 6 6.69 9.41 28.37
CA GLU A 6 6.50 10.38 27.30
C GLU A 6 7.61 10.30 26.23
N TRP A 7 8.88 10.19 26.62
CA TRP A 7 9.97 10.04 25.66
C TRP A 7 9.86 8.71 24.90
N LEU A 8 9.46 7.64 25.59
CA LEU A 8 9.28 6.32 24.98
C LEU A 8 8.14 6.33 23.97
N THR A 9 7.01 6.94 24.32
CA THR A 9 5.85 7.05 23.42
C THR A 9 6.19 7.90 22.20
N THR A 10 6.92 9.00 22.40
CA THR A 10 7.33 9.90 21.31
C THR A 10 8.32 9.22 20.37
N THR A 11 9.33 8.52 20.89
CA THR A 11 10.32 7.80 20.06
C THR A 11 9.68 6.66 19.28
N LEU A 12 8.77 5.90 19.91
CA LEU A 12 8.01 4.84 19.23
C LEU A 12 7.09 5.39 18.14
N ALA A 13 6.39 6.50 18.42
CA ALA A 13 5.53 7.16 17.44
C ALA A 13 6.33 7.68 16.23
N LEU A 14 7.50 8.27 16.47
CA LEU A 14 8.40 8.75 15.41
C LEU A 14 8.95 7.58 14.58
N LEU A 15 9.30 6.47 15.22
CA LEU A 15 9.75 5.26 14.53
C LEU A 15 8.65 4.70 13.62
N GLY A 16 7.41 4.62 14.12
CA GLY A 16 6.26 4.21 13.33
C GLY A 16 6.00 5.14 12.15
N LYS A 17 6.07 6.47 12.36
CA LYS A 17 5.92 7.47 11.29
C LYS A 17 7.02 7.35 10.23
N PHE A 18 8.26 7.12 10.64
CA PHE A 18 9.38 6.91 9.73
C PHE A 18 9.18 5.64 8.89
N GLY A 19 8.80 4.52 9.54
CA GLY A 19 8.51 3.27 8.85
C GLY A 19 7.36 3.40 7.84
N ALA A 20 6.25 4.03 8.23
CA ALA A 20 5.12 4.27 7.34
C ALA A 20 5.50 5.16 6.14
N SER A 21 6.29 6.22 6.37
CA SER A 21 6.80 7.07 5.29
C SER A 21 7.74 6.32 4.36
N GLY A 22 8.63 5.49 4.90
CA GLY A 22 9.55 4.66 4.13
C GLY A 22 8.80 3.65 3.27
N ALA A 23 7.82 2.96 3.85
CA ALA A 23 6.96 2.01 3.12
C ALA A 23 6.18 2.69 2.00
N PHE A 24 5.64 3.89 2.23
CA PHE A 24 4.95 4.67 1.19
C PHE A 24 5.89 5.08 0.06
N SER A 25 7.09 5.57 0.39
CA SER A 25 8.12 5.90 -0.60
C SER A 25 8.56 4.68 -1.40
N LEU A 26 8.76 3.53 -0.73
CA LEU A 26 9.16 2.29 -1.39
C LEU A 26 8.05 1.80 -2.33
N ALA A 27 6.79 1.82 -1.89
CA ALA A 27 5.65 1.47 -2.74
C ALA A 27 5.57 2.37 -3.98
N TYR A 28 5.89 3.66 -3.84
CA TYR A 28 5.91 4.64 -4.93
C TYR A 28 7.04 4.39 -5.93
N VAL A 29 8.26 4.14 -5.44
CA VAL A 29 9.41 3.77 -6.28
C VAL A 29 9.15 2.44 -6.97
N TYR A 30 8.60 1.48 -6.23
CA TYR A 30 8.23 0.17 -6.75
C TYR A 30 7.18 0.29 -7.87
N THR A 31 6.17 1.15 -7.71
CA THR A 31 5.21 1.42 -8.80
C THR A 31 5.87 2.12 -9.99
N ALA A 32 6.92 2.91 -9.78
CA ALA A 32 7.64 3.56 -10.87
C ALA A 32 8.57 2.61 -11.64
N GLU A 33 9.11 1.58 -10.98
CA GLU A 33 10.01 0.61 -11.59
C GLU A 33 9.28 -0.54 -12.27
N LEU A 34 8.14 -0.98 -11.71
CA LEU A 34 7.41 -2.14 -12.22
C LEU A 34 6.41 -1.83 -13.33
N TYR A 35 5.87 -0.61 -13.36
CA TYR A 35 4.76 -0.28 -14.27
C TYR A 35 5.26 0.44 -15.52
N PRO A 36 4.80 0.03 -16.72
CA PRO A 36 5.07 0.78 -17.94
C PRO A 36 4.49 2.21 -17.86
N ASP A 37 5.04 3.13 -18.65
CA ASP A 37 4.85 4.60 -18.49
C ASP A 37 3.37 5.04 -18.39
N SER A 38 2.46 4.31 -19.06
CA SER A 38 1.02 4.52 -19.05
C SER A 38 0.29 4.10 -17.76
N LEU A 39 0.82 3.14 -16.98
CA LEU A 39 0.22 2.66 -15.72
C LEU A 39 0.86 3.30 -14.48
N ARG A 40 2.04 3.92 -14.62
CA ARG A 40 2.73 4.62 -13.53
C ARG A 40 1.85 5.68 -12.86
N ALA A 41 1.15 6.50 -13.65
CA ALA A 41 0.23 7.52 -13.12
C ALA A 41 -0.95 6.91 -12.34
N LEU A 42 -1.42 5.73 -12.75
CA LEU A 42 -2.50 5.02 -12.08
C LEU A 42 -2.04 4.43 -10.74
N GLY A 43 -0.85 3.81 -10.69
CA GLY A 43 -0.26 3.31 -9.45
C GLY A 43 -0.07 4.41 -8.40
N VAL A 44 0.48 5.55 -8.83
CA VAL A 44 0.61 6.77 -8.02
C VAL A 44 -0.75 7.29 -7.54
N GLY A 45 -1.75 7.30 -8.44
CA GLY A 45 -3.12 7.73 -8.13
C GLY A 45 -3.77 6.87 -7.06
N VAL A 46 -3.63 5.54 -7.17
CA VAL A 46 -4.16 4.57 -6.19
C VAL A 46 -3.47 4.75 -4.83
N ALA A 47 -2.14 4.87 -4.79
CA ALA A 47 -1.41 5.13 -3.55
C ALA A 47 -1.82 6.45 -2.88
N SER A 48 -2.07 7.50 -3.67
CA SER A 48 -2.57 8.77 -3.12
C SER A 48 -4.01 8.64 -2.59
N ALA A 49 -4.88 7.93 -3.32
CA ALA A 49 -6.26 7.71 -2.90
C ALA A 49 -6.34 6.93 -1.59
N THR A 50 -5.56 5.85 -1.44
CA THR A 50 -5.53 5.06 -0.19
C THR A 50 -5.03 5.90 1.00
N GLY A 51 -4.02 6.75 0.79
CA GLY A 51 -3.56 7.70 1.80
C GLY A 51 -4.64 8.69 2.24
N ARG A 52 -5.44 9.21 1.29
CA ARG A 52 -6.59 10.09 1.60
C ARG A 52 -7.67 9.38 2.39
N VAL A 53 -7.99 8.12 2.04
CA VAL A 53 -8.95 7.30 2.81
C VAL A 53 -8.47 7.12 4.25
N GLY A 54 -7.19 6.81 4.46
CA GLY A 54 -6.60 6.74 5.79
C GLY A 54 -6.72 8.05 6.58
N SER A 55 -6.45 9.19 5.94
CA SER A 55 -6.60 10.52 6.56
C SER A 55 -8.04 10.88 6.91
N ILE A 56 -9.02 10.44 6.11
CA ILE A 56 -10.45 10.64 6.41
C ILE A 56 -10.85 9.80 7.62
N LEU A 57 -10.39 8.54 7.71
CA LEU A 57 -10.73 7.63 8.81
C LEU A 57 -10.03 7.98 10.13
N ALA A 58 -8.84 8.58 10.07
CA ALA A 58 -8.04 8.92 11.24
C ALA A 58 -8.77 9.73 12.33
N PRO A 59 -9.45 10.87 12.02
CA PRO A 59 -10.18 11.62 13.03
C PRO A 59 -11.37 10.86 13.63
N PHE A 60 -12.05 9.99 12.86
CA PHE A 60 -13.13 9.16 13.42
C PHE A 60 -12.59 8.18 14.46
N ILE A 61 -11.47 7.52 14.17
CA ILE A 61 -10.81 6.59 15.11
C ILE A 61 -10.33 7.34 16.36
N ALA A 62 -9.79 8.55 16.20
CA ALA A 62 -9.39 9.40 17.32
C ALA A 62 -10.57 9.83 18.19
N ASP A 63 -11.72 10.13 17.56
CA ASP A 63 -12.95 10.55 18.26
C ASP A 63 -13.61 9.41 19.05
N LEU A 64 -13.45 8.16 18.60
CA LEU A 64 -13.83 6.97 19.39
C LEU A 64 -13.02 6.84 20.71
N GLY A 65 -11.89 7.52 20.82
CA GLY A 65 -10.98 7.49 21.97
C GLY A 65 -11.23 8.54 23.05
N GLN A 66 -12.37 9.25 23.05
CA GLN A 66 -12.64 10.39 23.94
C GLN A 66 -12.43 10.15 25.46
N GLY A 67 -12.32 8.90 25.92
CA GLY A 67 -12.00 8.55 27.31
C GLY A 67 -10.61 7.94 27.56
N ASP A 68 -9.93 7.42 26.54
CA ASP A 68 -8.65 6.72 26.67
C ASP A 68 -7.81 6.82 25.39
N THR A 69 -6.69 7.55 25.47
CA THR A 69 -5.74 7.76 24.36
C THR A 69 -5.05 6.46 23.92
N THR A 70 -5.02 5.42 24.77
CA THR A 70 -4.43 4.13 24.44
C THR A 70 -5.24 3.39 23.36
N LEU A 71 -6.56 3.56 23.36
CA LEU A 71 -7.47 2.85 22.45
C LEU A 71 -7.23 3.19 20.96
N PRO A 72 -7.23 4.46 20.52
CA PRO A 72 -6.91 4.80 19.13
C PRO A 72 -5.47 4.42 18.76
N LEU A 73 -4.52 4.53 19.69
CA LEU A 73 -3.13 4.16 19.46
C LEU A 73 -2.99 2.66 19.14
N CYS A 74 -3.69 1.81 19.89
CA CYS A 74 -3.76 0.38 19.62
C CYS A 74 -4.40 0.06 18.26
N ILE A 75 -5.48 0.76 17.87
CA ILE A 75 -6.13 0.56 16.57
C ILE A 75 -5.17 0.87 15.43
N PHE A 76 -4.49 2.03 15.46
CA PHE A 76 -3.51 2.39 14.44
C PHE A 76 -2.31 1.43 14.43
N GLY A 77 -1.86 0.99 15.61
CA GLY A 77 -0.78 0.02 15.74
C GLY A 77 -1.13 -1.35 15.13
N VAL A 78 -2.30 -1.90 15.45
CA VAL A 78 -2.77 -3.17 14.88
C VAL A 78 -2.99 -3.05 13.37
N ALA A 79 -3.60 -1.96 12.89
CA ALA A 79 -3.75 -1.71 11.47
C ALA A 79 -2.40 -1.66 10.74
N GLY A 80 -1.39 -1.03 11.36
CA GLY A 80 -0.01 -1.00 10.84
C GLY A 80 0.64 -2.39 10.81
N LEU A 81 0.46 -3.20 11.85
CA LEU A 81 0.98 -4.56 11.91
C LEU A 81 0.32 -5.48 10.87
N VAL A 82 -0.99 -5.36 10.69
CA VAL A 82 -1.73 -6.08 9.64
C VAL A 82 -1.22 -5.66 8.27
N SER A 83 -1.06 -4.36 8.02
CA SER A 83 -0.47 -3.86 6.78
C SER A 83 0.93 -4.41 6.56
N ALA A 84 1.79 -4.40 7.58
CA ALA A 84 3.15 -4.95 7.49
C ALA A 84 3.14 -6.46 7.20
N GLY A 85 2.26 -7.22 7.85
CA GLY A 85 2.08 -8.64 7.60
C GLY A 85 1.57 -8.95 6.19
N LEU A 86 0.62 -8.15 5.69
CA LEU A 86 0.16 -8.25 4.31
C LEU A 86 1.27 -7.91 3.31
N THR A 87 2.11 -6.92 3.60
CA THR A 87 3.27 -6.59 2.78
C THR A 87 4.30 -7.72 2.78
N MET A 88 4.52 -8.40 3.91
CA MET A 88 5.39 -9.60 3.95
C MET A 88 4.79 -10.79 3.19
N LEU A 89 3.46 -10.85 3.07
CA LEU A 89 2.78 -11.86 2.27
C LEU A 89 2.82 -11.55 0.77
N LEU A 90 3.17 -10.32 0.41
CA LEU A 90 3.39 -9.95 -0.98
C LEU A 90 4.67 -10.67 -1.45
N PRO A 91 4.56 -11.61 -2.40
CA PRO A 91 5.73 -12.32 -2.92
C PRO A 91 6.72 -11.27 -3.43
N GLU A 92 7.97 -11.40 -3.03
CA GLU A 92 9.03 -10.47 -3.40
C GLU A 92 9.20 -10.49 -4.93
N THR A 93 8.53 -9.55 -5.58
CA THR A 93 8.46 -9.36 -7.03
C THR A 93 9.69 -8.57 -7.50
N SER A 94 10.86 -8.95 -6.98
CA SER A 94 12.17 -8.47 -7.40
C SER A 94 12.80 -9.56 -8.26
N GLY A 95 12.82 -9.35 -9.59
CA GLY A 95 13.53 -10.22 -10.53
C GLY A 95 12.69 -11.07 -11.47
N GLN A 96 11.40 -10.78 -11.65
CA GLN A 96 10.70 -11.24 -12.86
C GLN A 96 10.81 -10.14 -13.93
N ASP A 97 11.19 -10.52 -15.15
CA ASP A 97 11.15 -9.61 -16.30
C ASP A 97 9.70 -9.21 -16.53
N LEU A 98 9.29 -8.07 -15.96
CA LEU A 98 7.99 -7.52 -16.23
C LEU A 98 7.98 -6.97 -17.65
N PRO A 99 6.94 -7.30 -18.43
CA PRO A 99 6.80 -6.82 -19.79
C PRO A 99 6.87 -5.28 -19.82
N THR A 100 7.84 -4.75 -20.57
CA THR A 100 8.16 -3.32 -20.63
C THR A 100 7.14 -2.50 -21.41
N SER A 101 6.16 -3.15 -22.05
CA SER A 101 5.04 -2.54 -22.77
C SER A 101 3.72 -3.27 -22.48
N ILE A 102 2.59 -2.54 -22.58
CA ILE A 102 1.24 -3.13 -22.53
C ILE A 102 1.09 -4.22 -23.60
N ASP A 103 1.70 -4.05 -24.78
CA ASP A 103 1.68 -5.07 -25.83
C ASP A 103 2.38 -6.36 -25.40
N GLU A 104 3.51 -6.27 -24.68
CA GLU A 104 4.17 -7.45 -24.10
C GLU A 104 3.37 -8.06 -22.95
N ALA A 105 2.65 -7.26 -22.16
CA ALA A 105 1.80 -7.76 -21.07
C ALA A 105 0.58 -8.54 -21.61
N ILE A 106 -0.03 -8.03 -22.68
CA ILE A 106 -1.11 -8.71 -23.41
C ILE A 106 -0.57 -9.99 -24.07
N GLN A 107 0.63 -9.93 -24.65
CA GLN A 107 1.25 -11.08 -25.30
C GLN A 107 1.69 -12.16 -24.29
N PHE A 108 2.14 -11.78 -23.10
CA PHE A 108 2.36 -12.70 -21.98
C PHE A 108 1.05 -13.36 -21.52
N GLY A 109 -0.03 -12.57 -21.40
CA GLY A 109 -1.38 -13.07 -21.10
C GLY A 109 -1.89 -14.07 -22.14
N SER A 110 -1.53 -13.89 -23.42
CA SER A 110 -1.90 -14.82 -24.50
C SER A 110 -1.23 -16.19 -24.40
N ARG A 111 -0.10 -16.31 -23.68
CA ARG A 111 0.63 -17.57 -23.44
C ARG A 111 0.08 -18.37 -22.25
N LEU A 112 -0.84 -17.80 -21.48
CA LEU A 112 -1.51 -18.51 -20.38
C LEU A 112 -2.51 -19.54 -20.94
N PRO A 113 -2.71 -20.68 -20.25
CA PRO A 113 -3.74 -21.65 -20.61
C PRO A 113 -5.11 -20.97 -20.70
N ALA A 114 -5.97 -21.44 -21.62
CA ALA A 114 -7.24 -20.80 -21.99
C ALA A 114 -8.19 -20.47 -20.82
N ALA A 115 -8.02 -21.08 -19.66
CA ALA A 115 -8.78 -20.80 -18.43
C ALA A 115 -8.43 -19.46 -17.76
N LEU A 116 -7.29 -18.83 -18.07
CA LEU A 116 -6.82 -17.57 -17.49
C LEU A 116 -6.62 -16.45 -18.52
N GLN A 117 -7.01 -16.67 -19.79
CA GLN A 117 -7.00 -15.63 -20.80
C GLN A 117 -8.04 -14.56 -20.45
N LEU A 118 -7.56 -13.36 -20.15
CA LEU A 118 -8.42 -12.21 -19.91
C LEU A 118 -9.16 -11.85 -21.22
N PRO A 119 -10.47 -11.56 -21.19
CA PRO A 119 -11.20 -11.12 -22.37
C PRO A 119 -10.53 -9.89 -22.94
N THR A 120 -10.35 -9.86 -24.27
CA THR A 120 -9.67 -8.74 -24.90
C THR A 120 -10.52 -7.47 -24.77
N PRO A 121 -9.93 -6.27 -24.80
CA PRO A 121 -10.69 -5.03 -24.73
C PRO A 121 -11.77 -4.90 -25.82
N SER A 122 -11.63 -5.64 -26.94
CA SER A 122 -12.63 -5.70 -28.01
C SER A 122 -13.84 -6.57 -27.66
N ASP A 123 -13.70 -7.50 -26.72
CA ASP A 123 -14.79 -8.37 -26.23
C ASP A 123 -15.60 -7.73 -25.09
N LEU A 124 -15.05 -6.67 -24.46
CA LEU A 124 -15.66 -5.93 -23.35
C LEU A 124 -16.38 -4.64 -23.78
N VAL A 125 -16.24 -4.25 -25.04
CA VAL A 125 -16.97 -3.13 -25.64
C VAL A 125 -18.14 -3.71 -26.46
N ILE A 126 -19.25 -3.98 -25.76
CA ILE A 126 -20.58 -4.13 -26.33
C ILE A 126 -21.42 -2.90 -25.97
#